data_AF-A0AA37RX21-F1
#
_entry.id   AF-A0AA37RX21-F1
#
_cell.length_a   1.000
_cell.length_b   1.000
_cell.length_c   1.000
_cell.angle_alpha   90.00
_cell.angle_beta   90.00
_cell.angle_gamma   90.00
#
_symmetry.space_group_name_H-M   'P 1'
#
loop_
_entity.id
_entity.type
_entity.pdbx_description
1 polymer ?
#
loop_
_entity_poly.entity_id
_entity_poly.type
_entity_poly.pdbx_seq_one_letter_code
_entity_poly.pdbx_strand_id
1 'polypeptide(L)'
;MDNYSDLDLVIAVENDTFDSVMAQRFELLKQIPGYVSGFTGEHVGEPRLIVSIFEPNVIHVDFKFVAISDAAQRVDDTQVLWQRDNRLSDAYADSDYHYPQPDPQWIEDRFWIWVHYGATKIARGEAFEALEFLSFLRQQVLSPLALQQAGLTPSGVRTIQQRLPEFARSLEDTVATLERDSLVRAFKAAIDVYLSIRDESELILNPKAQQLCLEYFYQELER
;
A
#
# COMPACT_ATOMS: atom_id res chain seq x y z
N MET A 1 17.30 -7.63 -5.49
CA MET A 1 16.75 -7.45 -6.86
C MET A 1 16.75 -8.79 -7.57
N ASP A 2 15.72 -9.03 -8.36
CA ASP A 2 15.58 -10.17 -9.26
C ASP A 2 15.17 -9.68 -10.67
N ASN A 3 14.91 -10.62 -11.59
CA ASN A 3 14.56 -10.30 -12.98
C ASN A 3 13.18 -9.65 -13.16
N TYR A 4 12.37 -9.57 -12.11
CA TYR A 4 11.03 -8.98 -12.13
C TYR A 4 10.98 -7.64 -11.38
N SER A 5 12.10 -7.21 -10.82
CA SER A 5 12.24 -5.95 -10.11
C SER A 5 12.37 -4.78 -11.09
N ASP A 6 11.70 -3.68 -10.77
CA ASP A 6 11.93 -2.37 -11.39
C ASP A 6 13.10 -1.64 -10.72
N LEU A 7 13.42 -0.47 -11.29
CA LEU A 7 14.43 0.45 -10.77
C LEU A 7 13.77 1.74 -10.31
N ASP A 8 13.88 2.05 -9.01
CA ASP A 8 13.49 3.34 -8.46
C ASP A 8 14.70 4.28 -8.37
N LEU A 9 14.63 5.40 -9.09
CA LEU A 9 15.66 6.44 -9.08
C LEU A 9 15.06 7.76 -8.58
N VAL A 10 15.59 8.24 -7.45
CA VAL A 10 15.28 9.57 -6.93
C VAL A 10 16.30 10.58 -7.47
N ILE A 11 15.82 11.53 -8.26
CA ILE A 11 16.63 12.60 -8.83
C ILE A 11 16.44 13.85 -7.97
N ALA A 12 17.43 14.14 -7.12
CA ALA A 12 17.44 15.36 -6.33
C ALA A 12 18.00 16.52 -7.15
N VAL A 13 17.25 17.62 -7.19
CA VAL A 13 17.52 18.78 -8.05
C VAL A 13 17.69 20.02 -7.17
N GLU A 14 18.60 20.92 -7.56
CA GLU A 14 18.77 22.20 -6.87
C GLU A 14 17.47 23.01 -6.88
N ASN A 15 17.12 23.58 -5.73
CA ASN A 15 15.83 24.24 -5.49
C ASN A 15 15.49 25.30 -6.55
N ASP A 16 16.47 26.13 -6.89
CA ASP A 16 16.42 27.23 -7.85
C ASP A 16 16.31 26.78 -9.32
N THR A 17 16.52 25.49 -9.60
CA THR A 17 16.34 24.90 -10.93
C THR A 17 15.20 23.87 -11.00
N PHE A 18 14.59 23.53 -9.86
CA PHE A 18 13.61 22.46 -9.74
C PHE A 18 12.46 22.60 -10.73
N ASP A 19 11.83 23.78 -10.80
CA ASP A 19 10.70 24.02 -11.72
C ASP A 19 11.08 23.86 -13.19
N SER A 20 12.28 24.32 -13.56
CA SER A 20 12.80 24.20 -14.93
C SER A 20 13.08 22.74 -15.30
N VAL A 21 13.67 21.97 -14.39
CA VAL A 21 13.89 20.52 -14.57
C VAL A 21 12.56 19.79 -14.62
N MET A 22 11.62 20.13 -13.75
CA MET A 22 10.27 19.57 -13.78
C MET A 22 9.59 19.84 -15.12
N ALA A 23 9.72 21.02 -15.71
CA ALA A 23 9.17 21.30 -17.04
C ALA A 23 9.83 20.48 -18.17
N GLN A 24 11.10 20.10 -18.02
CA GLN A 24 11.90 19.42 -19.06
C GLN A 24 12.10 17.92 -18.84
N ARG A 25 11.65 17.37 -17.71
CA ARG A 25 11.95 16.00 -17.26
C ARG A 25 11.74 14.90 -18.29
N PHE A 26 10.69 14.97 -19.11
CA PHE A 26 10.49 14.01 -20.20
C PHE A 26 11.55 14.12 -21.31
N GLU A 27 11.95 15.33 -21.66
CA GLU A 27 13.01 15.55 -22.66
C GLU A 27 14.39 15.11 -22.15
N LEU A 28 14.61 15.18 -20.83
CA LEU A 28 15.80 14.62 -20.20
C LEU A 28 15.80 13.09 -20.29
N LEU A 29 14.68 12.43 -19.95
CA LEU A 29 14.61 10.96 -20.00
C LEU A 29 14.68 10.40 -21.42
N LYS A 30 14.11 11.08 -22.42
CA LYS A 30 14.20 10.70 -23.85
C LYS A 30 15.63 10.70 -24.40
N GLN A 31 16.57 11.36 -23.73
CA GLN A 31 17.98 11.34 -24.12
C GLN A 31 18.70 10.07 -23.65
N ILE A 32 18.13 9.33 -22.70
CA ILE A 32 18.70 8.08 -22.21
C ILE A 32 18.49 7.01 -23.31
N PRO A 33 19.57 6.35 -23.79
CA PRO A 33 19.46 5.33 -24.82
C PRO A 33 18.47 4.24 -24.43
N GLY A 34 17.61 3.87 -25.39
CA GLY A 34 16.60 2.83 -25.19
C GLY A 34 15.30 3.33 -24.54
N TYR A 35 15.10 4.62 -24.31
CA TYR A 35 13.79 5.14 -23.88
C TYR A 35 12.69 4.73 -24.88
N VAL A 36 11.64 4.08 -24.40
CA VAL A 36 10.48 3.67 -25.22
C VAL A 36 9.26 4.53 -24.94
N SER A 37 8.87 4.62 -23.66
CA SER A 37 7.66 5.32 -23.24
C SER A 37 7.73 5.68 -21.77
N GLY A 38 6.95 6.68 -21.35
CA GLY A 38 6.75 7.00 -19.95
C GLY A 38 5.61 7.99 -19.73
N PHE A 39 5.11 8.03 -18.51
CA PHE A 39 4.00 8.88 -18.10
C PHE A 39 4.15 9.28 -16.62
N THR A 40 3.37 10.24 -16.16
CA THR A 40 3.43 10.76 -14.79
C THR A 40 2.71 9.85 -13.79
N GLY A 41 3.15 9.85 -12.53
CA GLY A 41 2.52 9.13 -11.41
C GLY A 41 1.18 9.70 -10.93
N GLU A 42 0.41 10.38 -11.78
CA GLU A 42 -0.85 11.05 -11.39
C GLU A 42 -1.91 10.07 -10.88
N HIS A 43 -1.94 8.85 -11.42
CA HIS A 43 -2.84 7.77 -10.99
C HIS A 43 -2.61 7.30 -9.55
N VAL A 44 -1.43 7.59 -8.98
CA VAL A 44 -1.09 7.37 -7.56
C VAL A 44 -0.93 8.68 -6.79
N GLY A 45 -1.30 9.82 -7.38
CA GLY A 45 -1.22 11.14 -6.76
C GLY A 45 0.20 11.72 -6.65
N GLU A 46 1.19 11.19 -7.39
CA GLU A 46 2.58 11.65 -7.37
C GLU A 46 2.99 12.22 -8.75
N PRO A 47 2.72 13.50 -9.05
CA PRO A 47 3.03 14.11 -10.35
C PRO A 47 4.53 14.31 -10.61
N ARG A 48 5.37 14.18 -9.57
CA ARG A 48 6.84 14.25 -9.67
C ARG A 48 7.47 12.93 -10.10
N LEU A 49 6.71 11.84 -10.06
CA LEU A 49 7.14 10.53 -10.54
C LEU A 49 6.92 10.43 -12.05
N ILE A 50 7.90 9.86 -12.76
CA ILE A 50 7.73 9.36 -14.12
C ILE A 50 7.96 7.86 -14.10
N VAL A 51 6.95 7.14 -14.55
CA VAL A 51 6.94 5.69 -14.74
C VAL A 51 7.33 5.44 -16.19
N SER A 52 8.38 4.64 -16.44
CA SER A 52 8.94 4.52 -17.80
C SER A 52 9.50 3.15 -18.16
N ILE A 53 9.56 2.87 -19.45
CA ILE A 53 10.03 1.60 -20.02
C ILE A 53 11.22 1.85 -20.96
N PHE A 54 12.25 1.00 -20.81
CA PHE A 54 13.46 1.02 -21.63
C PHE A 54 13.69 -0.31 -22.37
N GLU A 55 14.11 -0.22 -23.63
CA GLU A 55 14.60 -1.34 -24.43
C GLU A 55 16.13 -1.53 -24.25
N PRO A 56 16.72 -2.68 -24.60
CA PRO A 56 16.14 -3.84 -25.29
C PRO A 56 15.37 -4.84 -24.40
N ASN A 57 15.56 -4.77 -23.07
CA ASN A 57 15.09 -5.82 -22.15
C ASN A 57 13.75 -5.51 -21.45
N VAL A 58 13.04 -4.46 -21.88
CA VAL A 58 11.80 -3.98 -21.24
C VAL A 58 12.02 -3.73 -19.74
N ILE A 59 12.94 -2.82 -19.43
CA ILE A 59 13.27 -2.44 -18.06
C ILE A 59 12.30 -1.36 -17.60
N HIS A 60 11.62 -1.61 -16.49
CA HIS A 60 10.78 -0.63 -15.80
C HIS A 60 11.64 0.26 -14.90
N VAL A 61 11.57 1.58 -15.11
CA VAL A 61 12.32 2.56 -14.33
C VAL A 61 11.40 3.70 -13.91
N ASP A 62 11.35 3.91 -12.60
CA ASP A 62 10.61 4.97 -11.93
C ASP A 62 11.57 6.10 -11.58
N PHE A 63 11.36 7.28 -12.14
CA PHE A 63 12.14 8.48 -11.83
C PHE A 63 11.32 9.44 -10.99
N LYS A 64 11.68 9.59 -9.72
CA LYS A 64 11.06 10.57 -8.83
C LYS A 64 11.94 11.81 -8.72
N PHE A 65 11.43 12.95 -9.19
CA PHE A 65 12.14 14.22 -9.08
C PHE A 65 11.80 14.91 -7.76
N VAL A 66 12.80 15.32 -6.99
CA VAL A 66 12.60 16.06 -5.73
C VAL A 66 13.51 17.26 -5.68
N ALA A 67 13.06 18.34 -5.05
CA ALA A 67 13.96 19.41 -4.66
C ALA A 67 14.93 18.87 -3.60
N ILE A 68 16.20 19.31 -3.62
CA ILE A 68 17.20 18.82 -2.67
C ILE A 68 16.81 19.10 -1.21
N SER A 69 16.06 20.17 -0.95
CA SER A 69 15.48 20.46 0.38
C SER A 69 14.53 19.38 0.88
N ASP A 70 13.88 18.66 -0.05
CA ASP A 70 12.84 17.69 0.24
C ASP A 70 13.38 16.25 0.21
N ALA A 71 14.64 16.06 -0.21
CA ALA A 71 15.25 14.74 -0.37
C ALA A 71 15.31 13.96 0.96
N ALA A 72 15.45 14.67 2.08
CA ALA A 72 15.45 14.09 3.42
C ALA A 72 14.13 13.37 3.75
N GLN A 73 12.99 13.87 3.24
CA GLN A 73 11.68 13.27 3.48
C GLN A 73 11.48 12.07 2.55
N ARG A 74 11.77 10.87 3.06
CA ARG A 74 11.72 9.64 2.28
C ARG A 74 11.11 8.48 3.05
N VAL A 75 10.48 7.58 2.30
CA VAL A 75 9.89 6.33 2.83
C VAL A 75 10.93 5.21 2.83
N ASP A 76 11.75 5.15 1.77
CA ASP A 76 12.73 4.09 1.56
C ASP A 76 14.14 4.51 1.97
N ASP A 77 14.95 3.50 2.29
CA ASP A 77 16.39 3.63 2.58
C ASP A 77 17.20 3.88 1.30
N THR A 78 17.09 5.10 0.79
CA THR A 78 17.68 5.50 -0.50
C THR A 78 19.20 5.52 -0.42
N GLN A 79 19.86 4.79 -1.33
CA GLN A 79 21.32 4.76 -1.45
C GLN A 79 21.81 5.85 -2.42
N VAL A 80 22.86 6.59 -2.05
CA VAL A 80 23.45 7.61 -2.92
C VAL A 80 24.30 6.95 -4.00
N LEU A 81 23.81 6.96 -5.25
CA LEU A 81 24.55 6.47 -6.41
C LEU A 81 25.53 7.52 -6.98
N TRP A 82 25.14 8.80 -6.92
CA TRP A 82 25.93 9.93 -7.35
C TRP A 82 25.49 11.18 -6.59
N GLN A 83 26.43 12.09 -6.33
CA GLN A 83 26.14 13.41 -5.76
C GLN A 83 27.16 14.44 -6.22
N ARG A 84 26.76 15.71 -6.17
CA ARG A 84 27.69 16.84 -6.29
C ARG A 84 28.23 17.16 -4.90
N ASP A 85 29.55 17.10 -4.75
CA ASP A 85 30.23 17.24 -3.46
C ASP A 85 29.64 16.26 -2.44
N ASN A 86 29.04 16.75 -1.35
CA ASN A 86 28.36 15.93 -0.32
C ASN A 86 26.87 16.25 -0.18
N ARG A 87 26.24 16.96 -1.13
CA ARG A 87 24.90 17.56 -0.93
C ARG A 87 23.82 16.57 -0.50
N LEU A 88 23.81 15.37 -1.07
CA LEU A 88 22.83 14.34 -0.71
C LEU A 88 23.18 13.69 0.63
N SER A 89 24.46 13.39 0.86
CA SER A 89 24.93 12.89 2.16
C SER A 89 24.60 13.87 3.30
N ASP A 90 24.79 15.16 3.08
CA ASP A 90 24.47 16.21 4.06
C ASP A 90 22.95 16.31 4.28
N ALA A 91 22.13 16.19 3.23
CA ALA A 91 20.67 16.15 3.36
C ALA A 91 20.18 14.91 4.14
N TYR A 92 20.92 13.80 4.09
CA TYR A 92 20.58 12.56 4.79
C TYR A 92 21.18 12.46 6.19
N ALA A 93 22.20 13.26 6.53
CA ALA A 93 22.98 13.11 7.76
C ALA A 93 22.12 13.12 9.04
N ASP A 94 21.08 13.94 9.07
CA ASP A 94 20.18 14.11 10.22
C ASP A 94 18.72 13.69 9.90
N SER A 95 18.50 12.83 8.91
CA SER A 95 17.15 12.36 8.54
C SER A 95 17.04 10.86 8.35
N ASP A 96 15.99 10.29 8.93
CA ASP A 96 15.64 8.89 8.80
C ASP A 96 14.48 8.69 7.82
N TYR A 97 14.49 7.53 7.17
CA TYR A 97 13.39 7.08 6.33
C TYR A 97 12.32 6.40 7.18
N HIS A 98 11.05 6.63 6.84
CA HIS A 98 9.94 6.06 7.61
C HIS A 98 8.81 5.61 6.70
N TYR A 99 8.51 4.31 6.77
CA TYR A 99 7.32 3.76 6.14
C TYR A 99 6.08 4.06 6.99
N PRO A 100 4.97 4.55 6.40
CA PRO A 100 3.74 4.82 7.13
C PRO A 100 3.24 3.59 7.90
N GLN A 101 3.09 3.72 9.22
CA GLN A 101 2.57 2.65 10.06
C GLN A 101 1.04 2.70 10.10
N PRO A 102 0.35 1.54 10.09
CA PRO A 102 -1.08 1.53 10.37
C PRO A 102 -1.32 1.94 11.82
N ASP A 103 -2.42 2.64 12.05
CA ASP A 103 -2.90 3.02 13.37
C ASP A 103 -3.97 1.99 13.81
N PRO A 104 -3.67 1.11 14.79
CA PRO A 104 -4.61 0.09 15.24
C PRO A 104 -5.92 0.65 15.77
N GLN A 105 -5.89 1.80 16.47
CA GLN A 105 -7.11 2.41 17.00
C GLN A 105 -7.94 3.01 15.86
N TRP A 106 -7.30 3.68 14.90
CA TRP A 106 -7.99 4.20 13.73
C TRP A 106 -8.70 3.09 12.94
N ILE A 107 -8.09 1.91 12.86
CA ILE A 107 -8.69 0.71 12.27
C ILE A 107 -9.87 0.22 13.12
N GLU A 108 -9.69 0.01 14.43
CA GLU A 108 -10.76 -0.50 15.32
C GLU A 108 -12.00 0.39 15.30
N ASP A 109 -11.82 1.72 15.31
CA ASP A 109 -12.90 2.69 15.23
C ASP A 109 -13.77 2.55 13.96
N ARG A 110 -13.22 1.96 12.90
CA ARG A 110 -13.85 1.83 11.57
C ARG A 110 -14.23 0.39 11.22
N PHE A 111 -13.55 -0.60 11.81
CA PHE A 111 -13.67 -1.99 11.39
C PHE A 111 -15.10 -2.50 11.41
N TRP A 112 -15.86 -2.18 12.46
CA TRP A 112 -17.26 -2.61 12.57
C TRP A 112 -18.17 -1.95 11.54
N ILE A 113 -17.94 -0.68 11.23
CA ILE A 113 -18.65 0.04 10.17
C ILE A 113 -18.32 -0.58 8.80
N TRP A 114 -17.08 -1.00 8.59
CA TRP A 114 -16.66 -1.73 7.39
C TRP A 114 -17.31 -3.12 7.29
N VAL A 115 -17.43 -3.86 8.39
CA VAL A 115 -18.18 -5.12 8.43
C VAL A 115 -19.62 -4.91 7.99
N HIS A 116 -20.30 -3.90 8.54
CA HIS A 116 -21.65 -3.55 8.11
C HIS A 116 -21.69 -3.15 6.63
N TYR A 117 -20.78 -2.30 6.16
CA TYR A 117 -20.71 -1.89 4.76
C TYR A 117 -20.58 -3.10 3.82
N GLY A 118 -19.62 -3.98 4.07
CA GLY A 118 -19.44 -5.20 3.29
C GLY A 118 -20.69 -6.09 3.28
N ALA A 119 -21.33 -6.25 4.44
CA ALA A 119 -22.59 -6.98 4.53
C ALA A 119 -23.68 -6.39 3.64
N THR A 120 -23.84 -5.07 3.64
CA THR A 120 -24.84 -4.39 2.78
C THR A 120 -24.56 -4.60 1.29
N LYS A 121 -23.29 -4.64 0.87
CA LYS A 121 -22.90 -4.89 -0.53
C LYS A 121 -23.29 -6.29 -0.97
N ILE A 122 -23.02 -7.29 -0.14
CA ILE A 122 -23.42 -8.67 -0.41
C ILE A 122 -24.95 -8.79 -0.44
N ALA A 123 -25.65 -8.22 0.55
CA ALA A 123 -27.11 -8.28 0.64
C ALA A 123 -27.81 -7.62 -0.57
N ARG A 124 -27.22 -6.56 -1.13
CA ARG A 124 -27.73 -5.86 -2.31
C ARG A 124 -27.38 -6.53 -3.64
N GLY A 125 -26.59 -7.60 -3.62
CA GLY A 125 -26.08 -8.26 -4.84
C GLY A 125 -25.00 -7.47 -5.56
N GLU A 126 -24.35 -6.51 -4.88
CA GLU A 126 -23.22 -5.72 -5.41
C GLU A 126 -21.92 -6.52 -5.30
N ALA A 127 -21.87 -7.66 -5.98
CA ALA A 127 -20.84 -8.70 -5.80
C ALA A 127 -19.42 -8.21 -6.07
N PHE A 128 -19.20 -7.42 -7.13
CA PHE A 128 -17.88 -6.84 -7.42
C PHE A 128 -17.46 -5.85 -6.33
N GLU A 129 -18.37 -5.01 -5.84
CA GLU A 129 -18.03 -4.08 -4.76
C GLU A 129 -17.65 -4.84 -3.47
N ALA A 130 -18.40 -5.90 -3.13
CA ALA A 130 -18.07 -6.74 -1.99
C ALA A 130 -16.69 -7.42 -2.15
N LEU A 131 -16.38 -7.91 -3.35
CA LEU A 131 -15.09 -8.53 -3.67
C LEU A 131 -13.92 -7.54 -3.58
N GLU A 132 -14.06 -6.35 -4.16
CA GLU A 132 -13.06 -5.29 -4.07
C GLU A 132 -12.88 -4.81 -2.63
N PHE A 133 -13.96 -4.75 -1.86
CA PHE A 133 -13.89 -4.37 -0.47
C PHE A 133 -13.18 -5.42 0.40
N LEU A 134 -13.32 -6.71 0.12
CA LEU A 134 -12.46 -7.75 0.71
C LEU A 134 -10.97 -7.53 0.37
N SER A 135 -10.68 -7.12 -0.87
CA SER A 135 -9.31 -6.76 -1.29
C SER A 135 -8.76 -5.57 -0.51
N PHE A 136 -9.59 -4.54 -0.32
CA PHE A 136 -9.27 -3.39 0.53
C PHE A 136 -8.93 -3.83 1.97
N LEU A 137 -9.75 -4.67 2.59
CA LEU A 137 -9.48 -5.15 3.96
C LEU A 137 -8.14 -5.89 4.06
N ARG A 138 -7.81 -6.77 3.10
CA ARG A 138 -6.49 -7.42 3.08
C ARG A 138 -5.35 -6.41 2.96
N GLN A 139 -5.49 -5.44 2.06
CA GLN A 139 -4.41 -4.51 1.70
C GLN A 139 -4.17 -3.41 2.73
N GLN A 140 -5.24 -2.91 3.36
CA GLN A 140 -5.19 -1.71 4.20
C GLN A 140 -5.37 -2.02 5.69
N VAL A 141 -5.85 -3.22 6.03
CA VAL A 141 -6.20 -3.57 7.41
C VAL A 141 -5.43 -4.79 7.87
N LEU A 142 -5.77 -5.97 7.35
CA LEU A 142 -5.33 -7.26 7.92
C LEU A 142 -3.82 -7.45 7.78
N SER A 143 -3.29 -7.29 6.56
CA SER A 143 -1.86 -7.51 6.31
C SER A 143 -0.97 -6.43 6.92
N PRO A 144 -1.29 -5.12 6.80
CA PRO A 144 -0.52 -4.08 7.50
C PRO A 144 -0.43 -4.29 9.01
N LEU A 145 -1.53 -4.63 9.69
CA LEU A 145 -1.51 -4.88 11.14
C LEU A 145 -0.63 -6.08 11.51
N ALA A 146 -0.78 -7.21 10.81
CA ALA A 146 0.03 -8.39 11.07
C ALA A 146 1.52 -8.14 10.83
N LEU A 147 1.87 -7.37 9.79
CA LEU A 147 3.25 -6.98 9.52
C LEU A 147 3.81 -6.06 10.61
N GLN A 148 3.05 -5.06 11.05
CA GLN A 148 3.44 -4.16 12.13
C GLN A 148 3.75 -4.94 13.42
N GLN A 149 2.87 -5.86 13.80
CA GLN A 149 3.06 -6.71 15.00
C GLN A 149 4.28 -7.61 14.92
N ALA A 150 4.64 -8.04 13.71
CA ALA A 150 5.86 -8.80 13.46
C ALA A 150 7.13 -7.93 13.37
N GLY A 151 7.03 -6.60 13.56
CA GLY A 151 8.15 -5.66 13.40
C GLY A 151 8.62 -5.50 11.95
N LEU A 152 7.75 -5.79 10.99
CA LEU A 152 8.02 -5.75 9.56
C LEU A 152 7.35 -4.55 8.89
N THR A 153 7.92 -4.06 7.79
CA THR A 153 7.34 -2.95 7.00
C THR A 153 5.90 -3.26 6.54
N PRO A 154 4.89 -2.44 6.87
CA PRO A 154 3.48 -2.74 6.61
C PRO A 154 3.05 -2.44 5.15
N SER A 155 3.68 -3.10 4.19
CA SER A 155 3.50 -2.88 2.74
C SER A 155 2.33 -3.67 2.12
N GLY A 156 1.16 -3.62 2.75
CA GLY A 156 -0.03 -4.34 2.30
C GLY A 156 0.23 -5.84 2.24
N VAL A 157 -0.22 -6.51 1.17
CA VAL A 157 -0.01 -7.96 0.95
C VAL A 157 1.29 -8.30 0.20
N ARG A 158 2.17 -7.32 -0.06
CA ARG A 158 3.39 -7.53 -0.86
C ARG A 158 4.25 -8.63 -0.22
N THR A 159 4.43 -9.72 -0.95
CA THR A 159 5.25 -10.89 -0.54
C THR A 159 4.82 -11.53 0.79
N ILE A 160 3.55 -11.36 1.19
CA ILE A 160 3.07 -11.82 2.52
C ILE A 160 3.27 -13.32 2.72
N GLN A 161 3.18 -14.13 1.66
CA GLN A 161 3.40 -15.58 1.69
C GLN A 161 4.83 -15.96 2.12
N GLN A 162 5.81 -15.10 1.85
CA GLN A 162 7.20 -15.31 2.25
C GLN A 162 7.47 -14.73 3.64
N ARG A 163 6.89 -13.56 3.93
CA ARG A 163 7.18 -12.77 5.13
C ARG A 163 6.46 -13.30 6.37
N LEU A 164 5.19 -13.70 6.22
CA LEU A 164 4.35 -14.28 7.28
C LEU A 164 3.56 -15.48 6.72
N PRO A 165 4.21 -16.64 6.46
CA PRO A 165 3.57 -17.75 5.77
C PRO A 165 2.34 -18.31 6.48
N GLU A 166 2.35 -18.34 7.82
CA GLU A 166 1.21 -18.86 8.59
C GLU A 166 0.00 -17.93 8.52
N PHE A 167 0.24 -16.62 8.66
CA PHE A 167 -0.79 -15.60 8.49
C PHE A 167 -1.28 -15.53 7.04
N ALA A 168 -0.40 -15.70 6.05
CA ALA A 168 -0.81 -15.70 4.65
C ALA A 168 -1.83 -16.81 4.35
N ARG A 169 -1.72 -17.98 5.00
CA ARG A 169 -2.72 -19.05 4.88
C ARG A 169 -4.10 -18.63 5.42
N SER A 170 -4.16 -17.85 6.50
CA SER A 170 -5.46 -17.36 7.00
C SER A 170 -6.10 -16.34 6.05
N LEU A 171 -5.30 -15.63 5.24
CA LEU A 171 -5.81 -14.75 4.19
C LEU A 171 -6.43 -15.50 3.01
N GLU A 172 -6.05 -16.76 2.75
CA GLU A 172 -6.58 -17.55 1.63
C GLU A 172 -8.10 -17.71 1.74
N ASP A 173 -8.60 -17.95 2.95
CA ASP A 173 -10.04 -18.08 3.23
C ASP A 173 -10.82 -16.76 3.04
N THR A 174 -10.12 -15.63 2.95
CA THR A 174 -10.74 -14.31 2.68
C THR A 174 -10.89 -14.03 1.18
N VAL A 175 -10.39 -14.91 0.31
CA VAL A 175 -10.54 -14.79 -1.15
C VAL A 175 -11.89 -15.36 -1.56
N ALA A 176 -12.65 -14.61 -2.36
CA ALA A 176 -13.98 -14.99 -2.79
C ALA A 176 -14.11 -15.02 -4.31
N THR A 177 -15.06 -15.82 -4.78
CA THR A 177 -15.68 -15.67 -6.09
C THR A 177 -16.94 -14.80 -5.98
N LEU A 178 -17.61 -14.48 -7.10
CA LEU A 178 -18.77 -13.56 -7.11
C LEU A 178 -20.05 -14.16 -6.54
N GLU A 179 -20.10 -15.48 -6.31
CA GLU A 179 -21.22 -16.15 -5.68
C GLU A 179 -21.38 -15.64 -4.24
N ARG A 180 -22.63 -15.30 -3.89
CA ARG A 180 -23.01 -14.78 -2.56
C ARG A 180 -22.40 -15.60 -1.43
N ASP A 181 -22.53 -16.93 -1.47
CA ASP A 181 -22.02 -17.79 -0.39
C ASP A 181 -20.50 -17.74 -0.26
N SER A 182 -19.78 -17.56 -1.38
CA SER A 182 -18.33 -17.37 -1.34
C SER A 182 -17.96 -16.04 -0.69
N LEU A 183 -18.64 -14.95 -1.06
CA LEU A 183 -18.44 -13.64 -0.45
C LEU A 183 -18.73 -13.66 1.05
N VAL A 184 -19.84 -14.29 1.46
CA VAL A 184 -20.22 -14.42 2.88
C VAL A 184 -19.15 -15.17 3.66
N ARG A 185 -18.67 -16.32 3.16
CA ARG A 185 -17.61 -17.09 3.83
C ARG A 185 -16.32 -16.29 3.96
N ALA A 186 -15.90 -15.63 2.87
CA ALA A 186 -14.69 -14.83 2.86
C ALA A 186 -14.75 -13.64 3.82
N PHE A 187 -15.92 -13.00 3.95
CA PHE A 187 -16.10 -11.91 4.88
C PHE A 187 -16.05 -12.36 6.34
N LYS A 188 -16.61 -13.54 6.65
CA LYS A 188 -16.45 -14.14 7.99
C LYS A 188 -14.99 -14.43 8.30
N ALA A 189 -14.26 -15.03 7.36
CA ALA A 189 -12.83 -15.27 7.51
C ALA A 189 -12.06 -13.96 7.76
N ALA A 190 -12.41 -12.87 7.07
CA ALA A 190 -11.78 -11.56 7.29
C ALA A 190 -12.06 -11.00 8.70
N ILE A 191 -13.28 -11.19 9.23
CA ILE A 191 -13.66 -10.83 10.60
C ILE A 191 -12.84 -11.67 11.60
N ASP A 192 -12.79 -12.98 11.40
CA ASP A 192 -12.06 -13.91 12.28
C ASP A 192 -10.56 -13.60 12.31
N VAL A 193 -9.97 -13.32 11.14
CA VAL A 193 -8.57 -12.89 11.04
C VAL A 193 -8.35 -11.59 11.81
N TYR A 194 -9.18 -10.57 11.62
CA TYR A 194 -9.07 -9.31 12.36
C TYR A 194 -9.13 -9.53 13.89
N LEU A 195 -10.12 -10.29 14.35
CA LEU A 195 -10.27 -10.61 15.77
C LEU A 195 -9.06 -11.37 16.32
N SER A 196 -8.42 -12.22 15.51
CA SER A 196 -7.24 -12.99 15.91
C SER A 196 -5.96 -12.15 16.02
N ILE A 197 -5.87 -11.06 15.26
CA ILE A 197 -4.67 -10.21 15.23
C ILE A 197 -4.84 -8.92 16.02
N ARG A 198 -6.06 -8.45 16.33
CA ARG A 198 -6.21 -7.21 17.11
C ARG A 198 -5.62 -7.40 18.51
N ASP A 199 -4.80 -6.46 18.97
CA ASP A 199 -4.29 -6.47 20.34
C ASP A 199 -5.26 -5.68 21.24
N GLU A 200 -6.12 -6.39 21.98
CA GLU A 200 -7.10 -5.75 22.86
C GLU A 200 -6.46 -4.94 24.00
N SER A 201 -5.19 -5.18 24.33
CA SER A 201 -4.51 -4.43 25.39
C SER A 201 -4.11 -3.01 24.98
N GLU A 202 -4.01 -2.76 23.67
CA GLU A 202 -3.63 -1.47 23.09
C GLU A 202 -4.82 -0.71 22.46
N LEU A 203 -6.03 -1.27 22.57
CA LEU A 203 -7.24 -0.74 21.92
C LEU A 203 -8.33 -0.30 22.90
N ILE A 204 -8.98 0.81 22.56
CA ILE A 204 -10.26 1.21 23.14
C ILE A 204 -11.36 0.55 22.31
N LEU A 205 -11.86 -0.59 22.79
CA LEU A 205 -12.89 -1.36 22.10
C LEU A 205 -14.27 -0.67 22.19
N ASN A 206 -15.05 -0.82 21.11
CA ASN A 206 -16.47 -0.47 21.11
C ASN A 206 -17.34 -1.74 21.00
N PRO A 207 -17.59 -2.45 22.13
CA PRO A 207 -18.32 -3.72 22.11
C PRO A 207 -19.75 -3.58 21.57
N LYS A 208 -20.36 -2.39 21.70
CA LYS A 208 -21.70 -2.16 21.17
C LYS A 208 -21.72 -2.09 19.64
N ALA A 209 -20.75 -1.40 19.04
CA ALA A 209 -20.61 -1.34 17.58
C ALA A 209 -20.29 -2.73 17.01
N GLN A 210 -19.37 -3.45 17.64
CA GLN A 210 -19.03 -4.83 17.30
C GLN A 210 -20.28 -5.73 17.30
N GLN A 211 -21.01 -5.74 18.42
CA GLN A 211 -22.21 -6.55 18.55
C GLN A 211 -23.24 -6.25 17.45
N LEU A 212 -23.60 -4.98 17.25
CA LEU A 212 -24.63 -4.59 16.29
C LEU A 212 -24.25 -4.94 14.84
N CYS A 213 -22.98 -4.75 14.47
CA CYS A 213 -22.53 -5.01 13.10
C CYS A 213 -22.42 -6.52 12.82
N LEU A 214 -22.01 -7.33 13.80
CA LEU A 214 -22.02 -8.78 13.68
C LEU A 214 -23.44 -9.35 13.63
N GLU A 215 -24.34 -8.87 14.49
CA GLU A 215 -25.75 -9.27 14.46
C GLU A 215 -26.38 -8.97 13.09
N TYR A 216 -26.14 -7.76 12.55
CA TYR A 216 -26.59 -7.40 11.21
C TYR A 216 -26.02 -8.34 10.13
N PHE A 217 -24.71 -8.58 10.17
CA PHE A 217 -24.03 -9.45 9.21
C PHE A 217 -24.68 -10.83 9.17
N TYR A 218 -24.82 -11.49 10.33
CA TYR A 218 -25.38 -12.84 10.39
C TYR A 218 -26.86 -12.88 10.04
N GLN A 219 -27.65 -11.91 10.53
CA GLN A 219 -29.09 -11.88 10.28
C GLN A 219 -29.43 -11.64 8.80
N GLU A 220 -28.65 -10.86 8.06
CA GLU A 220 -28.95 -10.58 6.65
C GLU A 220 -28.27 -11.59 5.71
N LEU A 221 -27.15 -12.18 6.11
CA LEU A 221 -26.35 -13.01 5.21
C LEU A 221 -26.52 -14.52 5.40
N GLU A 222 -26.94 -14.99 6.58
CA GLU A 222 -27.13 -16.42 6.88
C GLU A 222 -28.59 -16.89 6.84
N ARG A 223 -29.50 -16.10 6.26
CA ARG A 223 -30.88 -16.56 5.97
C ARG A 223 -30.94 -17.49 4.76
#